data_AF-A0A4R1XN05-F1
#
_entry.id   AF-A0A4R1XN05-F1
#
_cell.length_a   1.000
_cell.length_b   1.000
_cell.length_c   1.000
_cell.angle_alpha   90.00
_cell.angle_beta   90.00
_cell.angle_gamma   90.00
#
_symmetry.space_group_name_H-M   'P 1'
#
loop_
_entity.id
_entity.type
_entity.pdbx_description
1 polymer ?
#
loop_
_entity_poly.entity_id
_entity_poly.type
_entity_poly.pdbx_seq_one_letter_code
_entity_poly.pdbx_strand_id
1 'polypeptide(L)'
;MNSKALVSTRIDREIKIEATAVLAEIGLTVSDVMSMVLTKIAKEKTLPIEFWQANYRSSAEINEVRGHKLRTKTLEEIKSNMSAMLDTE
;
A
#
# COMPACT_ATOMS: atom_id res chain seq x y z
N MET A 1 -3.96 -24.47 24.07
CA MET A 1 -4.95 -23.76 23.22
C MET A 1 -4.31 -23.54 21.87
N ASN A 2 -4.93 -24.00 20.78
CA ASN A 2 -4.40 -23.82 19.42
C ASN A 2 -4.77 -22.42 18.92
N SER A 3 -3.87 -21.47 19.12
CA SER A 3 -4.07 -20.04 18.82
C SER A 3 -3.76 -19.65 17.37
N LYS A 4 -3.83 -20.61 16.43
CA LYS A 4 -3.60 -20.34 15.00
C LYS A 4 -4.92 -20.04 14.28
N ALA A 5 -4.96 -18.92 13.57
CA ALA A 5 -6.06 -18.56 12.66
C ALA A 5 -5.70 -18.90 11.22
N LEU A 6 -6.70 -19.29 10.42
CA LEU A 6 -6.52 -19.59 8.99
C LEU A 6 -6.66 -18.32 8.16
N VAL A 7 -5.69 -18.06 7.28
CA VAL A 7 -5.75 -17.01 6.27
C VAL A 7 -5.97 -17.66 4.90
N SER A 8 -7.02 -17.24 4.19
CA SER A 8 -7.33 -17.73 2.84
C SER A 8 -7.56 -16.55 1.89
N THR A 9 -6.99 -16.65 0.68
CA THR A 9 -7.11 -15.63 -0.36
C THR A 9 -7.26 -16.31 -1.72
N ARG A 10 -7.83 -15.58 -2.70
CA ARG A 10 -7.88 -16.03 -4.09
C ARG A 10 -6.67 -15.47 -4.84
N ILE A 11 -5.98 -16.34 -5.57
CA ILE A 11 -4.85 -16.02 -6.43
C ILE A 11 -4.93 -16.88 -7.69
N ASP A 12 -4.36 -16.39 -8.78
CA ASP A 12 -4.20 -17.19 -9.99
C ASP A 12 -3.38 -18.47 -9.71
N ARG A 13 -3.76 -19.56 -10.37
CA ARG A 13 -3.13 -20.87 -10.16
C ARG A 13 -1.68 -20.88 -10.62
N GLU A 14 -1.37 -20.27 -11.76
CA GLU A 14 -0.03 -20.25 -12.34
C GLU A 14 0.90 -19.42 -11.45
N ILE A 15 0.44 -18.25 -11.01
CA ILE A 15 1.18 -17.38 -10.07
C ILE A 15 1.49 -18.13 -8.77
N LYS A 16 0.53 -18.90 -8.24
CA LYS A 16 0.76 -19.70 -7.02
C LYS A 16 1.88 -20.74 -7.22
N ILE A 17 1.90 -21.42 -8.37
CA ILE A 17 2.90 -22.44 -8.66
C ILE A 17 4.29 -21.81 -8.76
N GLU A 18 4.41 -20.74 -9.53
CA GLU A 18 5.67 -20.02 -9.71
C GLU A 18 6.20 -19.48 -8.38
N ALA A 19 5.36 -18.77 -7.62
CA ALA A 19 5.75 -18.25 -6.31
C ALA A 19 6.18 -19.36 -5.34
N THR A 20 5.52 -20.51 -5.37
CA THR A 20 5.89 -21.65 -4.52
C THR A 20 7.25 -22.22 -4.91
N ALA A 21 7.56 -22.31 -6.21
CA ALA A 21 8.85 -22.79 -6.69
C ALA A 21 9.99 -21.86 -6.26
N VAL A 22 9.84 -20.55 -6.47
CA VAL A 22 10.84 -19.54 -6.09
C VAL A 22 11.08 -19.53 -4.58
N LEU A 23 10.01 -19.59 -3.78
CA LEU A 23 10.15 -19.60 -2.32
C LEU A 23 10.80 -20.89 -1.80
N ALA A 24 10.55 -22.03 -2.46
CA ALA A 24 11.15 -23.30 -2.09
C ALA A 24 12.69 -23.30 -2.30
N GLU A 25 13.20 -22.59 -3.30
CA GLU A 25 14.64 -22.45 -3.53
C GLU A 25 15.38 -21.80 -2.35
N ILE A 26 14.70 -20.90 -1.63
CA ILE A 26 15.21 -20.23 -0.43
C ILE A 26 14.70 -20.87 0.88
N GLY A 27 14.05 -22.03 0.80
CA GLY A 27 13.59 -22.79 1.97
C GLY A 27 12.38 -22.18 2.69
N LEU A 28 11.59 -21.35 2.01
CA LEU A 28 10.38 -20.72 2.56
C LEU A 28 9.12 -21.30 1.94
N THR A 29 8.04 -21.33 2.73
CA THR A 29 6.70 -21.61 2.21
C THR A 29 5.90 -20.32 2.05
N VAL A 30 4.86 -20.36 1.22
CA VAL A 30 3.90 -19.24 1.08
C VAL A 30 3.30 -18.84 2.44
N SER A 31 3.06 -19.81 3.33
CA SER A 31 2.51 -19.56 4.67
C SER A 31 3.51 -18.85 5.59
N ASP A 32 4.80 -19.13 5.48
CA ASP A 32 5.84 -18.46 6.27
C ASP A 32 5.93 -16.99 5.86
N VAL A 33 6.02 -16.75 4.55
CA VAL A 33 6.06 -15.39 3.99
C VAL A 33 4.81 -14.60 4.37
N MET A 34 3.62 -15.19 4.22
CA MET A 34 2.38 -14.50 4.56
C MET A 34 2.32 -14.17 6.06
N SER A 35 2.80 -15.07 6.92
CA SER A 35 2.87 -14.84 8.36
C SER A 35 3.85 -13.71 8.72
N MET A 36 5.01 -13.67 8.06
CA MET A 36 6.01 -12.60 8.25
C MET A 36 5.46 -11.24 7.80
N VAL A 37 4.82 -11.18 6.62
CA VAL A 37 4.22 -9.95 6.07
C VAL A 37 3.10 -9.44 6.97
N LEU A 38 2.14 -10.30 7.35
CA LEU A 38 1.05 -9.91 8.24
C LEU A 38 1.55 -9.47 9.61
N THR A 39 2.58 -10.12 10.16
CA THR A 39 3.21 -9.72 11.43
C THR A 39 3.86 -8.35 11.31
N LYS A 40 4.58 -8.08 10.22
CA LYS A 40 5.20 -6.78 9.96
C LYS A 40 4.14 -5.68 9.86
N ILE A 41 3.07 -5.91 9.11
CA ILE A 41 1.94 -4.96 8.99
C ILE A 41 1.30 -4.72 10.37
N ALA A 42 1.06 -5.77 11.15
CA ALA A 42 0.46 -5.64 12.48
C ALA A 42 1.33 -4.83 13.45
N LYS A 43 2.66 -4.95 13.35
CA LYS A 43 3.64 -4.27 14.21
C LYS A 43 3.90 -2.83 13.77
N GLU A 44 4.13 -2.61 12.48
CA GLU A 44 4.57 -1.33 11.92
C GLU A 44 3.41 -0.44 11.48
N LYS A 45 2.19 -0.98 11.40
CA LYS A 45 0.97 -0.28 10.96
C LYS A 45 1.07 0.29 9.54
N THR A 46 2.02 -0.19 8.77
CA THR A 46 2.27 0.21 7.38
C THR A 46 2.34 -1.03 6.49
N LEU A 47 1.96 -0.88 5.23
CA LEU A 47 2.20 -1.88 4.22
C LEU A 47 3.67 -1.77 3.75
N PRO A 48 4.38 -2.89 3.53
CA PRO A 48 5.71 -2.83 2.91
C PRO A 48 5.63 -2.07 1.57
N ILE A 49 6.57 -1.14 1.36
CA ILE A 49 6.54 -0.16 0.27
C ILE A 49 6.61 -0.88 -1.09
N GLU A 50 7.20 -2.07 -1.13
CA GLU A 50 7.30 -2.92 -2.32
C GLU A 50 5.93 -3.35 -2.86
N PHE A 51 4.90 -3.38 -2.01
CA PHE A 51 3.51 -3.66 -2.39
C PHE A 51 2.67 -2.42 -2.62
N TRP A 52 3.26 -1.22 -2.49
CA TRP A 52 2.54 0.03 -2.67
C TRP A 52 2.33 0.29 -4.17
N GLN A 53 1.21 -0.21 -4.71
CA GLN A 53 0.72 0.28 -5.99
C GLN A 53 -0.09 1.56 -5.73
N ALA A 54 0.30 2.67 -6.36
CA ALA A 54 -0.50 3.88 -6.35
C ALA A 54 -1.89 3.52 -6.89
N ASN A 55 -2.93 3.70 -6.08
CA ASN A 55 -4.30 3.45 -6.51
C ASN A 55 -4.57 4.26 -7.79
N TYR A 56 -5.25 3.66 -8.75
CA TYR A 56 -5.53 4.26 -10.08
C TYR A 56 -6.16 5.67 -9.99
N ARG A 57 -6.88 5.96 -8.91
CA ARG A 57 -7.42 7.30 -8.59
C ARG A 57 -6.33 8.36 -8.42
N SER A 58 -5.22 8.02 -7.75
CA SER A 58 -4.11 8.95 -7.53
C SER A 58 -3.24 9.12 -8.78
N SER A 59 -3.07 8.07 -9.61
CA SER A 59 -2.28 8.20 -10.84
C SER A 59 -2.90 9.13 -11.89
N ALA A 60 -4.23 9.19 -11.97
CA ALA A 60 -4.92 10.10 -12.87
C ALA A 60 -4.71 11.57 -12.45
N GLU A 61 -4.88 11.87 -11.16
CA GLU A 61 -4.64 13.21 -10.60
C GLU A 61 -3.16 13.62 -10.69
N ILE A 62 -2.22 12.71 -10.40
CA ILE A 62 -0.77 13.01 -10.50
C ILE A 62 -0.36 13.33 -11.95
N ASN A 63 -0.96 12.65 -12.94
CA ASN A 63 -0.68 12.95 -14.35
C ASN A 63 -1.28 14.29 -14.80
N GLU A 64 -2.44 14.70 -14.28
CA GLU A 64 -2.96 16.07 -14.51
C GLU A 64 -2.03 17.14 -13.93
N VAL A 65 -1.48 16.93 -12.73
CA VAL A 65 -0.57 17.89 -12.10
C VAL A 65 0.73 18.07 -12.89
N ARG A 66 1.23 17.02 -13.55
CA ARG A 66 2.46 17.08 -14.38
C ARG A 66 2.33 17.94 -15.64
N GLY A 67 1.10 18.17 -16.12
CA GLY A 67 0.82 19.01 -17.30
C GLY A 67 0.63 20.50 -16.98
N HIS A 68 0.48 20.87 -15.71
CA HIS A 68 0.16 22.23 -15.30
C HIS A 68 1.31 22.91 -14.55
N LYS A 69 1.51 24.20 -14.84
CA LYS A 69 2.46 25.08 -14.14
C LYS A 69 2.08 25.12 -12.65
N LEU A 70 2.87 24.45 -11.82
CA LEU A 70 2.71 24.48 -10.36
C LEU A 70 2.73 25.94 -9.88
N ARG A 71 1.61 26.43 -9.36
CA ARG A 71 1.59 27.74 -8.71
C ARG A 71 2.23 27.57 -7.34
N THR A 72 3.43 28.09 -7.18
CA THR A 72 4.06 28.21 -5.86
C THR A 72 3.26 29.21 -5.04
N LYS A 73 2.55 28.72 -4.02
CA LYS A 73 1.92 29.55 -3.01
C LYS A 73 2.78 29.57 -1.76
N THR A 74 2.76 30.68 -1.04
CA THR A 74 3.48 30.78 0.24
C THR A 74 2.77 29.97 1.31
N LEU A 75 3.49 29.56 2.36
CA LEU A 75 2.92 28.74 3.45
C LEU A 75 1.72 29.43 4.12
N GLU A 76 1.73 30.76 4.20
CA GLU A 76 0.64 31.56 4.76
C GLU A 76 -0.63 31.53 3.89
N GLU A 77 -0.47 31.55 2.56
CA GLU A 77 -1.60 31.38 1.64
C GLU A 77 -2.21 29.97 1.72
N ILE A 78 -1.40 28.94 1.99
CA ILE A 78 -1.90 27.56 2.14
C ILE A 78 -2.71 27.44 3.43
N LYS A 79 -2.20 27.95 4.55
CA LYS A 79 -2.90 27.94 5.84
C LYS A 79 -4.23 28.69 5.79
N SER A 80 -4.25 29.87 5.16
CA SER A 80 -5.46 30.68 5.02
C SER A 80 -6.53 30.00 4.15
N ASN A 81 -6.14 29.31 3.07
CA ASN A 81 -7.11 28.54 2.27
C ASN A 81 -7.63 27.31 3.02
N MET A 82 -6.78 26.66 3.84
CA MET A 82 -7.16 25.46 4.58
C MET A 82 -8.08 25.80 5.78
N SER A 83 -7.88 26.92 6.47
CA SER A 83 -8.80 27.38 7.50
C SER A 83 -10.16 27.76 6.91
N ALA A 84 -10.17 28.47 5.78
CA ALA A 84 -11.41 28.82 5.07
C ALA A 84 -12.24 27.59 4.61
N MET A 85 -11.59 26.44 4.37
CA MET A 85 -12.27 25.19 4.05
C MET A 85 -12.83 24.46 5.29
N LEU A 86 -12.27 24.71 6.48
CA LEU A 86 -12.73 24.10 7.74
C LEU A 86 -13.83 24.93 8.44
N ASP A 87 -13.97 26.21 8.08
CA ASP A 87 -14.99 27.13 8.62
C ASP A 87 -16.34 27.06 7.85
N THR A 88 -16.53 26.07 6.96
CA THR A 88 -17.80 25.88 6.21
C THR A 88 -18.64 24.70 6.73
N GLU A 89 -18.71 24.56 8.05
CA GLU A 89 -19.83 23.89 8.76
C GLU A 89 -20.32 24.76 9.92
#